data_AF-A0AAW6NZN2-F1
#
_entry.id   AF-A0AAW6NZN2-F1
#
_cell.length_a   1.000
_cell.length_b   1.000
_cell.length_c   1.000
_cell.angle_alpha   90.00
_cell.angle_beta   90.00
_cell.angle_gamma   90.00
#
_symmetry.space_group_name_H-M   'P 1'
#
loop_
_entity.id
_entity.type
_entity.pdbx_description
1 polymer ?
#
loop_
_entity_poly.entity_id
_entity_poly.type
_entity_poly.pdbx_seq_one_letter_code
_entity_poly.pdbx_strand_id
1 'polypeptide(L)' 'MKPSQLKPGTWLLIREAFGTAEYRARFEGRTPAQGKGRPAVNRLFNPEWVGLSGADDRGMATISDYDLARRGRLLGDRP' A
#
# COMPACT_ATOMS: atom_id res chain seq x y z
N MET A 1 4.54 4.18 -10.12
CA MET A 1 5.16 5.14 -9.16
C MET A 1 6.47 4.59 -8.58
N LYS A 2 7.29 5.37 -7.86
CA LYS A 2 8.51 4.90 -7.17
C LYS A 2 8.28 4.76 -5.64
N PRO A 3 8.04 3.55 -5.10
CA PRO A 3 7.75 3.34 -3.67
C PRO A 3 8.84 3.85 -2.74
N SER A 4 10.10 3.80 -3.15
CA SER A 4 11.25 4.28 -2.37
C SER A 4 11.24 5.79 -2.09
N GLN A 5 10.41 6.56 -2.81
CA GLN A 5 10.29 8.01 -2.64
C GLN A 5 9.02 8.41 -1.88
N LEU A 6 8.20 7.44 -1.46
CA LEU A 6 6.99 7.72 -0.70
C LEU A 6 7.30 8.17 0.71
N LYS A 7 6.58 9.20 1.17
CA LYS A 7 6.63 9.66 2.55
C LYS A 7 5.51 9.01 3.35
N PRO A 8 5.76 8.54 4.60
CA PRO A 8 4.69 8.14 5.50
C PRO A 8 3.59 9.20 5.57
N GLY A 9 2.33 8.75 5.60
CA GLY A 9 1.14 9.62 5.53
C GLY A 9 0.60 9.88 4.13
N THR A 10 1.33 9.53 3.07
CA THR A 10 0.86 9.75 1.68
C THR A 10 -0.37 8.90 1.38
N TRP A 11 -1.44 9.51 0.87
CA TRP A 11 -2.62 8.79 0.39
C TRP A 11 -2.42 8.23 -1.01
N LEU A 12 -2.79 6.97 -1.16
CA LEU A 12 -2.66 6.20 -2.39
C LEU A 12 -4.03 5.65 -2.82
N LEU A 13 -4.22 5.55 -4.12
CA LEU A 13 -5.26 4.74 -4.73
C LEU A 13 -4.59 3.48 -5.32
N ILE A 14 -5.05 2.30 -4.93
CA ILE A 14 -4.43 1.03 -5.29
C ILE A 14 -5.47 0.15 -5.95
N ARG A 15 -5.18 -0.30 -7.17
CA ARG A 15 -6.00 -1.31 -7.84
C ARG A 15 -5.82 -2.67 -7.19
N GLU A 16 -6.92 -3.38 -6.97
CA GLU A 16 -6.90 -4.75 -6.45
C GLU A 16 -6.10 -5.70 -7.34
N ALA A 17 -5.59 -6.79 -6.75
CA ALA A 17 -4.79 -7.78 -7.49
C ALA A 17 -5.63 -8.50 -8.55
N PHE A 18 -6.90 -8.75 -8.23
CA PHE A 18 -7.85 -9.45 -9.09
C PHE A 18 -9.07 -8.55 -9.29
N GLY A 19 -9.27 -8.06 -10.51
CA GLY A 19 -10.41 -7.22 -10.87
C GLY A 19 -10.06 -5.77 -11.19
N THR A 20 -11.09 -4.94 -11.27
CA THR A 20 -11.02 -3.51 -11.61
C THR A 20 -11.28 -2.59 -10.43
N ALA A 21 -11.57 -3.14 -9.26
CA ALA A 21 -11.81 -2.38 -8.04
C ALA A 21 -10.52 -1.68 -7.57
N GLU A 22 -10.71 -0.54 -6.91
CA GLU A 22 -9.63 0.24 -6.31
C GLU A 22 -9.98 0.57 -4.87
N TYR A 23 -8.97 0.56 -4.01
CA TYR A 23 -9.12 0.95 -2.62
C TYR A 23 -8.13 2.05 -2.27
N ARG A 24 -8.49 2.84 -1.26
CA ARG A 24 -7.65 3.91 -0.74
C ARG A 24 -6.83 3.39 0.42
N ALA A 25 -5.56 3.73 0.47
CA ALA A 25 -4.72 3.41 1.60
C ALA A 25 -3.68 4.49 1.84
N ARG A 26 -3.38 4.74 3.10
CA ARG A 26 -2.29 5.60 3.53
C ARG A 26 -1.00 4.78 3.60
N PHE A 27 0.07 5.31 3.04
CA PHE A 27 1.38 4.70 3.14
C PHE A 27 1.97 4.92 4.53
N GLU A 28 2.26 3.86 5.28
CA GLU A 28 2.83 3.94 6.64
C GLU A 28 4.36 3.85 6.62
N GLY A 29 4.92 3.16 5.64
CA GLY A 29 6.36 3.05 5.49
C GLY A 29 6.80 1.85 4.69
N ARG A 30 8.11 1.75 4.46
CA ARG A 30 8.72 0.70 3.64
C ARG A 30 9.86 0.03 4.38
N THR A 31 9.88 -1.29 4.32
CA THR A 31 11.03 -2.10 4.71
C THR A 31 11.83 -2.41 3.44
N PRO A 32 13.09 -1.93 3.32
CA PRO A 32 13.94 -2.24 2.16
C PRO A 32 14.21 -3.73 2.00
N ALA A 33 14.57 -4.15 0.79
CA ALA A 33 14.98 -5.53 0.52
C ALA A 33 16.25 -5.88 1.32
N GLN A 34 16.29 -7.08 1.89
CA GLN A 34 17.41 -7.56 2.74
C GLN A 34 18.26 -8.64 2.04
N GLY A 35 18.29 -8.64 0.71
CA GLY A 35 19.02 -9.62 -0.10
C GLY A 35 18.11 -10.67 -0.75
N LYS A 36 18.74 -11.75 -1.26
CA LYS A 36 18.06 -12.76 -2.08
C LYS A 36 16.89 -13.40 -1.32
N GLY A 37 15.71 -13.41 -1.94
CA GLY A 37 14.49 -13.98 -1.36
C GLY A 37 13.75 -13.09 -0.35
N ARG A 38 14.27 -11.89 -0.04
CA ARG A 38 13.64 -10.93 0.89
C ARG A 38 13.36 -9.61 0.16
N PRO A 39 12.31 -9.55 -0.67
CA PRO A 39 11.98 -8.34 -1.43
C PRO A 39 11.55 -7.20 -0.49
N ALA A 40 11.60 -5.97 -1.00
CA ALA A 40 11.10 -4.81 -0.28
C ALA A 40 9.58 -4.90 -0.11
N VAL A 41 9.11 -4.50 1.08
CA VAL A 41 7.70 -4.56 1.47
C VAL A 41 7.25 -3.19 1.94
N ASN A 42 6.09 -2.76 1.48
CA ASN A 42 5.44 -1.51 1.86
C ASN A 42 4.28 -1.84 2.80
N ARG A 43 4.14 -1.06 3.88
CA ARG A 43 3.04 -1.13 4.82
C ARG A 43 2.03 -0.04 4.50
N LEU A 44 0.77 -0.44 4.45
CA LEU A 44 -0.36 0.39 4.11
C LEU A 44 -1.40 0.32 5.22
N PHE A 45 -2.09 1.43 5.43
CA PHE A 45 -3.23 1.53 6.32
C PHE A 45 -4.47 1.93 5.53
N ASN A 46 -5.51 1.10 5.57
CA ASN A 46 -6.84 1.42 5.06
C ASN A 46 -7.83 1.49 6.23
N PRO A 47 -8.37 2.68 6.58
CA PRO A 47 -9.33 2.81 7.67
C PRO A 47 -10.65 2.07 7.40
N GLU A 48 -11.02 1.84 6.13
CA GLU A 48 -12.25 1.11 5.76
C GLU A 48 -12.18 -0.38 6.11
N TRP A 49 -10.97 -0.89 6.36
CA TRP A 49 -10.77 -2.29 6.75
C TRP A 49 -10.75 -2.50 8.27
N VAL A 50 -10.75 -1.41 9.05
CA VAL A 50 -10.76 -1.50 10.51
C VAL A 50 -12.08 -2.10 10.98
N GLY A 51 -12.01 -3.15 11.80
CA GLY A 51 -13.19 -3.86 12.31
C GLY A 51 -13.82 -4.84 11.31
N LEU A 52 -13.26 -5.00 10.11
CA LEU A 52 -13.62 -6.13 9.25
C LEU A 52 -13.14 -7.45 9.88
N SER A 53 -13.92 -8.51 9.73
CA SER A 53 -13.52 -9.84 10.22
C SER A 53 -12.40 -10.41 9.33
N GLY A 54 -11.18 -10.53 9.85
CA GLY A 54 -10.05 -11.11 9.11
C GLY A 54 -8.69 -10.70 9.65
N ALA A 55 -7.63 -11.08 8.95
CA ALA A 55 -6.25 -10.73 9.30
C ALA A 55 -5.94 -9.23 9.19
N ASP A 56 -6.79 -8.50 8.44
CA ASP A 56 -6.65 -7.07 8.16
C ASP A 56 -7.61 -6.22 9.03
N ASP A 57 -8.15 -6.78 10.11
CA ASP A 57 -9.09 -6.12 11.04
C ASP A 57 -8.54 -4.84 11.69
N ARG A 58 -7.22 -4.68 11.69
CA ARG A 58 -6.50 -3.47 12.12
C ARG A 58 -6.33 -2.44 11.01
N GLY A 59 -6.89 -2.69 9.83
CA GLY A 59 -6.73 -1.87 8.64
C GLY A 59 -5.33 -1.91 8.02
N MET A 60 -4.48 -2.86 8.43
CA MET A 60 -3.08 -2.90 8.01
C MET A 60 -2.88 -3.96 6.93
N ALA A 61 -2.19 -3.59 5.85
CA ALA A 61 -1.79 -4.54 4.81
C ALA A 61 -0.39 -4.29 4.29
N THR A 62 0.16 -5.30 3.63
CA THR A 62 1.48 -5.24 3.01
C THR A 62 1.41 -5.44 1.51
N ILE A 63 2.26 -4.72 0.77
CA ILE A 63 2.36 -4.84 -0.69
C ILE A 63 3.83 -4.75 -1.13
N SER A 64 4.23 -5.50 -2.15
CA SER A 64 5.60 -5.45 -2.68
C SER A 64 5.87 -4.12 -3.41
N ASP A 65 7.15 -3.76 -3.56
CA ASP A 65 7.54 -2.60 -4.38
C ASP A 65 7.05 -2.74 -5.84
N TYR A 66 7.16 -3.95 -6.41
CA TYR A 66 6.73 -4.23 -7.78
C TYR A 66 5.24 -3.97 -7.95
N ASP A 67 4.45 -4.50 -7.03
CA ASP A 67 3.01 -4.38 -7.04
C ASP A 67 2.55 -2.93 -6.83
N LEU A 68 3.15 -2.25 -5.86
CA LEU A 68 2.80 -0.87 -5.58
C LEU A 68 3.20 0.06 -6.74
N ALA A 69 4.34 -0.20 -7.38
CA ALA A 69 4.77 0.57 -8.55
C ALA A 69 3.80 0.41 -9.74
N ARG A 70 3.21 -0.78 -9.91
CA ARG A 70 2.32 -1.14 -11.03
C ARG A 70 0.85 -0.80 -10.78
N ARG A 71 0.39 -0.89 -9.52
CA ARG A 71 -1.03 -0.78 -9.15
C ARG A 71 -1.35 0.47 -8.35
N GLY A 72 -0.35 1.07 -7.71
CA GLY A 72 -0.50 2.27 -6.90
C GLY A 72 -0.42 3.56 -7.71
N ARG A 73 -1.26 4.51 -7.33
CA ARG A 73 -1.26 5.89 -7.81
C ARG A 73 -1.31 6.83 -6.61
N LEU A 74 -0.64 7.97 -6.72
CA LEU A 74 -0.78 9.03 -5.72
C LEU A 74 -2.22 9.55 -5.81
N LEU A 75 -2.93 9.54 -4.69
CA LEU A 75 -4.15 10.31 -4.58
C LEU A 75 -3.66 11.76 -4.48
N GLY A 76 -3.75 12.52 -5.57
CA GLY A 76 -3.27 13.89 -5.58
C GLY A 76 -3.95 14.69 -4.47
N ASP A 77 -3.20 15.59 -3.83
CA ASP A 77 -3.77 16.64 -2.98
C ASP A 77 -4.67 17.51 -3.87
N ARG A 78 -5.93 17.12 -4.03
CA ARG A 78 -6.96 18.09 -4.40
C ARG A 78 -7.54 18.65 -3.10
N PRO A 79 -7.47 19.97 -2.90
CA PRO A 79 -8.10 20.63 -1.76
C PRO A 79 -9.61 20.41 -1.73
#